data_AF-A0A7H8KG52-F1
#
_entry.id   AF-A0A7H8KG52-F1
#
_cell.length_a   1.000
_cell.length_b   1.000
_cell.length_c   1.000
_cell.angle_alpha   90.00
_cell.angle_beta   90.00
_cell.angle_gamma   90.00
#
_symmetry.space_group_name_H-M   'P 1'
#
loop_
_entity.id
_entity.type
_entity.pdbx_description
1 polymer ?
#
loop_
_entity_poly.entity_id
_entity_poly.type
_entity_poly.pdbx_seq_one_letter_code
_entity_poly.pdbx_strand_id
1 'polypeptide(L)'
;MAGTAVTAPRGVRRAEPLRWALLAVAVVVLAVFLLAQRQSIDVSYGQSPAVSRQVEEGSAGELSDATVPSTEEMTALVDADPVVRLPGAVARWDERRVREAIGGEDTRILVAPTGLDEEERKRVREVENATVRVIGTQVSGGMFQATPDTLPGWRAQFATGDVTDQLVALITALRKVPRPADQDTLRWRDPSGTELDTVTADLRADGLHVAEGATLRQVPKDADTAFPDGAWYVALPAQPYGEPLPAYGPALHRLFPDQPLVVMYGSWVEYHGPGAADFAELAGTSFYAHFGDRLSRYDYPQQNVLGVYLGRVTDIRYAGLFDRPLPYRPLDPLRVALPALPWIFAACVAGFLVLSIRSLRRSGTRPGDPQRGGVRARLAGLTALAVEASLLTDARSNPALTRGIGKLEAARQALDEGLPDKHVRRLLDDATAELDDTARLTGIPEFRPDLYLQGRLS
;
A
#
# COMPACT_ATOMS: atom_id res chain seq x y z
N MET A 1 -41.01 -54.68 -34.15
CA MET A 1 -39.71 -54.89 -34.84
C MET A 1 -39.29 -53.54 -35.39
N ALA A 2 -38.50 -52.73 -34.67
CA ALA A 2 -37.07 -52.84 -34.38
C ALA A 2 -36.18 -52.49 -35.60
N GLY A 3 -35.33 -51.48 -35.45
CA GLY A 3 -34.19 -51.20 -36.34
C GLY A 3 -34.11 -49.75 -36.84
N THR A 4 -33.73 -48.79 -35.99
CA THR A 4 -32.36 -48.23 -35.81
C THR A 4 -31.98 -47.10 -36.77
N ALA A 5 -32.03 -45.89 -36.22
CA ALA A 5 -31.43 -44.68 -36.76
C ALA A 5 -29.90 -44.77 -36.78
N VAL A 6 -29.30 -44.35 -37.90
CA VAL A 6 -27.85 -44.22 -38.08
C VAL A 6 -27.38 -42.93 -37.42
N THR A 7 -26.77 -43.03 -36.24
CA THR A 7 -25.99 -41.94 -35.64
C THR A 7 -24.53 -42.02 -36.12
N ALA A 8 -24.11 -41.01 -36.88
CA ALA A 8 -22.71 -40.80 -37.27
C ALA A 8 -21.81 -40.52 -36.05
N PRO A 9 -20.58 -41.08 -35.97
CA PRO A 9 -19.65 -40.77 -34.90
C PRO A 9 -18.99 -39.39 -35.11
N ARG A 10 -19.62 -38.34 -34.58
CA ARG A 10 -19.00 -37.02 -34.35
C ARG A 10 -18.18 -37.08 -33.06
N GLY A 11 -16.89 -37.38 -33.14
CA GLY A 11 -16.06 -37.36 -31.92
C GLY A 11 -14.54 -37.24 -32.06
N VAL A 12 -13.97 -37.42 -33.26
CA VAL A 12 -12.52 -37.67 -33.36
C VAL A 12 -11.69 -36.40 -33.65
N ARG A 13 -12.24 -35.35 -34.26
CA ARG A 13 -11.46 -34.15 -34.65
C ARG A 13 -11.21 -33.11 -33.55
N ARG A 14 -11.83 -33.22 -32.37
CA ARG A 14 -11.71 -32.17 -31.32
C ARG A 14 -10.59 -32.40 -30.30
N ALA A 15 -10.00 -33.59 -30.25
CA ALA A 15 -9.01 -33.92 -29.20
C ALA A 15 -7.61 -33.37 -29.47
N GLU A 16 -7.19 -33.29 -30.74
CA GLU A 16 -5.88 -32.80 -31.14
C GLU A 16 -5.68 -31.29 -30.93
N PRO A 17 -6.61 -30.39 -31.33
CA PRO A 17 -6.49 -28.97 -31.01
C PRO A 17 -6.57 -28.70 -29.51
N LEU A 18 -7.36 -29.50 -28.76
CA LEU A 18 -7.46 -29.38 -27.31
C LEU A 18 -6.15 -29.74 -26.60
N ARG A 19 -5.41 -30.73 -27.12
CA ARG A 19 -4.10 -31.12 -26.60
C ARG A 19 -3.07 -30.00 -26.73
N TRP A 20 -3.00 -29.38 -27.92
CA TRP A 20 -2.10 -28.26 -28.16
C TRP A 20 -2.54 -26.99 -27.43
N ALA A 21 -3.85 -26.77 -27.26
CA ALA A 21 -4.38 -25.69 -26.43
C ALA A 21 -3.97 -25.87 -24.95
N LEU A 22 -4.05 -27.08 -24.39
CA LEU A 22 -3.62 -27.33 -23.01
C LEU A 22 -2.11 -27.10 -22.81
N LEU A 23 -1.29 -27.50 -23.78
CA LEU A 23 0.16 -27.23 -23.74
C LEU A 23 0.45 -25.73 -23.83
N ALA A 24 -0.21 -25.02 -24.75
CA ALA A 24 -0.07 -23.57 -24.90
C ALA A 24 -0.50 -22.85 -23.61
N VAL A 25 -1.61 -23.25 -22.99
CA VAL A 25 -2.07 -22.73 -21.70
C VAL A 25 -1.02 -23.01 -20.60
N ALA A 26 -0.45 -24.21 -20.55
CA ALA A 26 0.58 -24.54 -19.56
C ALA A 26 1.86 -23.69 -19.73
N VAL A 27 2.29 -23.44 -20.97
CA VAL A 27 3.44 -22.57 -21.27
C VAL A 27 3.15 -21.12 -20.90
N VAL A 28 1.96 -20.62 -21.22
CA VAL A 28 1.52 -19.26 -20.84
C VAL A 28 1.46 -19.11 -19.32
N VAL A 29 0.91 -20.09 -18.61
CA VAL A 29 0.86 -20.14 -17.15
C VAL A 29 2.26 -20.12 -16.54
N LEU A 30 3.19 -20.91 -17.08
CA LEU A 30 4.59 -20.93 -16.63
C LEU A 30 5.29 -19.59 -16.89
N ALA A 31 5.09 -19.00 -18.07
CA ALA A 31 5.66 -17.70 -18.42
C ALA A 31 5.13 -16.59 -17.51
N VAL A 32 3.82 -16.56 -17.25
CA VAL A 32 3.19 -15.61 -16.30
C VAL A 32 3.74 -15.81 -14.89
N PHE A 33 3.92 -17.05 -14.44
CA PHE A 33 4.49 -17.35 -13.12
C PHE A 33 5.93 -16.83 -12.99
N LEU A 34 6.78 -17.08 -14.00
CA LEU A 34 8.17 -16.60 -14.02
C LEU A 34 8.26 -15.07 -14.13
N LEU A 35 7.35 -14.44 -14.88
CA LEU A 35 7.29 -12.99 -15.00
C LEU A 35 6.78 -12.33 -13.72
N ALA A 36 5.79 -12.93 -13.06
CA ALA A 36 5.27 -12.49 -11.76
C ALA A 36 6.32 -12.59 -10.65
N GLN A 37 7.21 -13.59 -10.68
CA GLN A 37 8.34 -13.67 -9.75
C GLN A 37 9.39 -12.56 -9.95
N ARG A 38 9.42 -11.88 -11.10
CA ARG A 38 10.35 -10.78 -11.38
C ARG A 38 9.78 -9.39 -11.09
N GLN A 39 8.49 -9.26 -10.84
CA GLN A 39 7.89 -7.97 -10.50
C GLN A 39 8.07 -7.68 -9.00
N SER A 40 8.76 -6.58 -8.68
CA SER A 40 8.73 -6.01 -7.34
C SER A 40 7.30 -5.61 -7.00
N ILE A 41 6.88 -5.91 -5.78
CA ILE A 41 5.53 -5.68 -5.29
C ILE A 41 5.27 -4.17 -5.24
N ASP A 42 4.57 -3.63 -6.23
CA ASP A 42 3.91 -2.34 -6.08
C ASP A 42 2.59 -2.59 -5.34
N VAL A 43 2.63 -2.40 -4.02
CA VAL A 43 1.44 -2.46 -3.18
C VAL A 43 0.62 -1.21 -3.50
N SER A 44 -0.42 -1.37 -4.32
CA SER A 44 -1.46 -0.36 -4.44
C SER A 44 -2.25 -0.34 -3.13
N TYR A 45 -1.84 0.51 -2.20
CA TYR A 45 -2.62 0.82 -1.01
C TYR A 45 -3.99 1.35 -1.45
N GLY A 46 -5.05 0.96 -0.75
CA GLY A 46 -6.32 1.67 -0.88
C GLY A 46 -6.05 3.15 -0.59
N GLN A 47 -6.39 4.02 -1.53
CA GLN A 47 -6.29 5.46 -1.28
C GLN A 47 -7.36 5.82 -0.26
N SER A 48 -6.94 6.53 0.78
CA SER A 48 -7.88 7.11 1.74
C SER A 48 -8.90 7.96 0.97
N PRO A 49 -10.20 7.88 1.31
CA PRO A 49 -11.22 8.77 0.75
C PRO A 49 -11.03 10.22 1.23
N ALA A 50 -10.09 10.49 2.15
CA ALA A 50 -9.74 11.83 2.56
C ALA A 50 -9.33 12.68 1.34
N VAL A 51 -10.04 13.78 1.13
CA VAL A 51 -9.77 14.67 0.01
C VAL A 51 -8.47 15.42 0.30
N SER A 52 -7.37 15.03 -0.35
CA SER A 52 -6.12 15.80 -0.33
C SER A 52 -6.26 17.08 -1.17
N ARG A 53 -6.99 18.08 -0.66
CA ARG A 53 -6.97 19.42 -1.28
C ARG A 53 -5.70 20.11 -0.86
N GLN A 54 -4.81 20.32 -1.82
CA GLN A 54 -3.76 21.31 -1.71
C GLN A 54 -4.47 22.68 -1.63
N VAL A 55 -4.57 23.23 -0.43
CA VAL A 55 -5.21 24.53 -0.21
C VAL A 55 -4.21 25.62 -0.57
N GLU A 56 -4.52 26.37 -1.63
CA GLU A 56 -3.78 27.56 -2.03
C GLU A 56 -3.99 28.65 -0.96
N GLU A 57 -2.92 29.37 -0.63
CA GLU A 57 -2.99 30.43 0.39
C GLU A 57 -3.96 31.55 -0.02
N GLY A 58 -4.84 31.94 0.90
CA GLY A 58 -5.90 32.93 0.70
C GLY A 58 -7.20 32.34 0.13
N SER A 59 -7.24 31.06 -0.24
CA SER A 59 -8.42 30.43 -0.84
C SER A 59 -9.38 29.80 0.17
N ALA A 60 -8.96 29.65 1.42
CA ALA A 60 -9.72 29.01 2.49
C ALA A 60 -10.32 30.01 3.48
N GLY A 61 -10.25 31.31 3.20
CA GLY A 61 -10.72 32.34 4.14
C GLY A 61 -9.86 32.43 5.39
N GLU A 62 -8.58 32.12 5.25
CA GLU A 62 -7.58 32.05 6.32
C GLU A 62 -6.81 33.36 6.51
N LEU A 63 -7.07 34.34 5.66
CA LEU A 63 -6.60 35.71 5.78
C LEU A 63 -7.65 36.52 6.53
N SER A 64 -7.21 37.37 7.45
CA SER A 64 -8.08 38.26 8.21
C SER A 64 -8.11 39.65 7.56
N ASP A 65 -9.08 40.48 7.95
CA ASP A 65 -9.12 41.89 7.53
C ASP A 65 -8.10 42.76 8.30
N ALA A 66 -7.24 42.15 9.13
CA ALA A 66 -6.26 42.87 9.92
C ALA A 66 -5.07 43.30 9.05
N THR A 67 -4.61 44.55 9.23
CA THR A 67 -3.47 45.09 8.50
C THR A 67 -2.35 45.50 9.45
N VAL A 68 -1.10 45.46 8.98
CA VAL A 68 0.08 45.94 9.74
C VAL A 68 0.63 47.26 9.19
N PRO A 69 1.21 48.13 10.05
CA PRO A 69 1.90 49.36 9.66
C PRO A 69 3.10 49.10 8.71
N SER A 70 3.77 50.16 8.27
CA SER A 70 5.01 50.02 7.50
C SER A 70 6.14 49.43 8.36
N THR A 71 7.17 48.88 7.71
CA THR A 71 8.35 48.33 8.42
C THR A 71 9.05 49.40 9.24
N GLU A 72 9.18 50.63 8.73
CA GLU A 72 9.79 51.76 9.42
C GLU A 72 8.97 52.18 10.64
N GLU A 73 7.65 52.24 10.51
CA GLU A 73 6.76 52.57 11.63
C GLU A 73 6.84 51.51 12.74
N MET A 74 6.81 50.22 12.37
CA MET A 74 6.97 49.14 13.34
C MET A 74 8.35 49.16 14.00
N THR A 75 9.40 49.51 13.25
CA THR A 75 10.77 49.66 13.78
C THR A 75 10.83 50.78 14.81
N ALA A 76 10.24 51.94 14.51
CA ALA A 76 10.17 53.06 15.45
C ALA A 76 9.39 52.72 16.73
N LEU A 77 8.29 51.96 16.60
CA LEU A 77 7.53 51.48 17.76
C LEU A 77 8.36 50.52 18.62
N VAL A 78 9.04 49.56 17.99
CA VAL A 78 9.89 48.58 18.69
C VAL A 78 11.10 49.27 19.33
N ASP A 79 11.59 50.37 18.75
CA ASP A 79 12.66 51.18 19.32
C ASP A 79 12.21 51.94 20.57
N ALA A 80 10.97 52.42 20.59
CA ALA A 80 10.39 53.14 21.71
C ALA A 80 10.00 52.21 22.88
N ASP A 81 9.45 51.03 22.58
CA ASP A 81 8.89 50.12 23.57
C ASP A 81 9.41 48.68 23.40
N PRO A 82 9.81 48.00 24.50
CA PRO A 82 10.33 46.63 24.41
C PRO A 82 9.28 45.59 24.01
N VAL A 83 7.99 45.91 24.16
CA VAL A 83 6.88 45.03 23.77
C VAL A 83 5.86 45.84 22.99
N VAL A 84 5.78 45.58 21.68
CA VAL A 84 4.82 46.22 20.77
C VAL A 84 3.75 45.22 20.39
N ARG A 85 2.49 45.57 20.65
CA ARG A 85 1.33 44.76 20.26
C ARG A 85 0.51 45.51 19.22
N LEU A 86 0.48 45.00 18.00
CA LEU A 86 -0.30 45.56 16.91
C LEU A 86 -1.80 45.25 17.08
N PRO A 87 -2.69 46.06 16.50
CA PRO A 87 -4.12 45.77 16.49
C PRO A 87 -4.44 44.37 15.96
N GLY A 88 -5.39 43.69 16.59
CA GLY A 88 -5.78 42.32 16.24
C GLY A 88 -4.86 41.20 16.76
N ALA A 89 -3.78 41.54 17.47
CA ALA A 89 -2.88 40.54 18.05
C ALA A 89 -3.59 39.62 19.07
N VAL A 90 -3.62 38.32 18.79
CA VAL A 90 -4.32 37.30 19.59
C VAL A 90 -3.44 36.63 20.65
N ALA A 91 -2.11 36.56 20.45
CA ALA A 91 -1.20 35.89 21.37
C ALA A 91 -1.23 36.46 22.80
N ARG A 92 -1.38 35.62 23.81
CA ARG A 92 -1.32 35.98 25.24
C ARG A 92 -0.18 35.23 25.91
N TRP A 93 0.33 35.75 27.01
CA TRP A 93 1.37 35.08 27.79
C TRP A 93 1.41 35.57 29.23
N ASP A 94 2.04 34.79 30.12
CA ASP A 94 2.36 35.19 31.47
C ASP A 94 3.54 36.17 31.42
N GLU A 95 3.25 37.45 31.62
CA GLU A 95 4.25 38.51 31.57
C GLU A 95 5.38 38.32 32.57
N ARG A 96 5.10 37.76 33.75
CA ARG A 96 6.12 37.54 34.78
C ARG A 96 7.08 36.45 34.32
N ARG A 97 6.57 35.32 33.81
CA ARG A 97 7.42 34.23 33.30
C ARG A 97 8.26 34.67 32.11
N VAL A 98 7.68 35.41 31.17
CA VAL A 98 8.43 35.94 30.02
C VAL A 98 9.48 36.96 30.49
N ARG A 99 9.16 37.86 31.43
CA ARG A 99 10.13 38.81 32.00
C ARG A 99 11.27 38.10 32.74
N GLU A 100 10.98 37.05 33.50
CA GLU A 100 12.01 36.21 34.13
C GLU A 100 12.90 35.52 33.09
N ALA A 101 12.31 35.04 31.98
CA ALA A 101 13.05 34.44 30.88
C ALA A 101 13.89 35.45 30.08
N ILE A 102 13.43 36.71 29.94
CA ILE A 102 14.24 37.82 29.39
C ILE A 102 15.40 38.13 30.33
N GLY A 103 15.14 38.15 31.64
CA GLY A 103 16.09 38.53 32.65
C GLY A 103 16.42 40.02 32.56
N GLY A 104 17.68 40.34 32.23
CA GLY A 104 18.18 41.71 32.10
C GLY A 104 18.67 42.08 30.70
N GLU A 105 18.41 41.25 29.69
CA GLU A 105 18.78 41.54 28.30
C GLU A 105 17.74 42.43 27.62
N ASP A 106 18.18 43.22 26.63
CA ASP A 106 17.28 44.02 25.79
C ASP A 106 16.59 43.11 24.75
N THR A 107 15.60 42.34 25.20
CA THR A 107 14.75 41.51 24.33
C THR A 107 13.52 42.31 23.91
N ARG A 108 13.41 42.57 22.61
CA ARG A 108 12.29 43.31 22.04
C ARG A 108 11.31 42.37 21.34
N ILE A 109 10.03 42.48 21.65
CA ILE A 109 8.96 41.60 21.20
C ILE A 109 7.97 42.39 20.34
N LEU A 110 7.82 42.01 19.07
CA LEU A 110 6.78 42.52 18.17
C LEU A 110 5.68 41.48 18.02
N VAL A 111 4.43 41.86 18.27
CA VAL A 111 3.26 40.97 18.18
C VAL A 111 2.29 41.48 17.14
N ALA A 112 2.04 40.65 16.13
CA ALA A 112 1.18 40.91 15.00
C ALA A 112 -0.05 39.98 15.00
N PRO A 113 -1.17 40.40 14.38
CA PRO A 113 -2.37 39.56 14.23
C PRO A 113 -2.10 38.30 13.40
N THR A 114 -3.07 37.39 13.43
CA THR A 114 -3.10 36.20 12.55
C THR A 114 -3.71 36.55 11.19
N GLY A 115 -3.51 35.70 10.18
CA GLY A 115 -4.16 35.84 8.88
C GLY A 115 -3.62 36.97 8.02
N LEU A 116 -2.37 37.38 8.25
CA LEU A 116 -1.68 38.35 7.40
C LEU A 116 -1.30 37.74 6.05
N ASP A 117 -1.38 38.55 4.99
CA ASP A 117 -0.89 38.17 3.67
C ASP A 117 0.65 38.07 3.62
N GLU A 118 1.21 37.56 2.53
CA GLU A 118 2.66 37.35 2.43
C GLU A 118 3.47 38.66 2.50
N GLU A 119 2.99 39.75 1.90
CA GLU A 119 3.68 41.04 1.91
C GLU A 119 3.65 41.66 3.32
N GLU A 120 2.53 41.55 4.01
CA GLU A 120 2.38 41.98 5.41
C GLU A 120 3.27 41.19 6.35
N ARG A 121 3.30 39.86 6.22
CA ARG A 121 4.22 39.01 7.00
C ARG A 121 5.67 39.36 6.73
N LYS A 122 6.01 39.65 5.47
CA LYS A 122 7.35 40.09 5.09
C LYS A 122 7.70 41.42 5.78
N ARG A 123 6.81 42.41 5.79
CA ARG A 123 7.02 43.67 6.53
C ARG A 123 7.32 43.42 8.02
N VAL A 124 6.57 42.53 8.68
CA VAL A 124 6.82 42.16 10.09
C VAL A 124 8.18 41.49 10.29
N ARG A 125 8.58 40.60 9.36
CA ARG A 125 9.89 39.92 9.42
C ARG A 125 11.06 40.88 9.23
N GLU A 126 10.90 41.92 8.42
CA GLU A 126 11.94 42.91 8.09
C GLU A 126 12.22 43.93 9.22
N VAL A 127 11.44 43.96 10.31
CA VAL A 127 11.69 44.83 11.47
C VAL A 127 12.92 44.35 12.24
N GLU A 128 14.13 44.77 11.85
CA GLU A 128 15.40 44.22 12.35
C GLU A 128 15.57 44.32 13.88
N ASN A 129 15.07 45.40 14.49
CA ASN A 129 15.23 45.67 15.93
C ASN A 129 14.37 44.77 16.83
N ALA A 130 13.43 43.99 16.27
CA ALA A 130 12.68 43.00 17.03
C ALA A 130 13.51 41.73 17.23
N THR A 131 13.86 41.43 18.49
CA THR A 131 14.53 40.17 18.86
C THR A 131 13.61 38.97 18.64
N VAL A 132 12.34 39.12 19.04
CA VAL A 132 11.29 38.11 18.94
C VAL A 132 10.11 38.68 18.19
N ARG A 133 9.54 37.90 17.28
CA ARG A 133 8.34 38.22 16.51
C ARG A 133 7.29 37.16 16.76
N VAL A 134 6.07 37.62 17.02
CA VAL A 134 4.90 36.77 17.20
C VAL A 134 3.89 37.12 16.12
N ILE A 135 3.59 36.21 15.19
CA ILE A 135 2.56 36.39 14.16
C ILE A 135 1.43 35.42 14.45
N GLY A 136 0.25 35.92 14.79
CA GLY A 136 -0.84 35.11 15.34
C GLY A 136 -0.42 34.52 16.68
N THR A 137 -0.10 33.22 16.71
CA THR A 137 0.52 32.51 17.84
C THR A 137 1.87 31.89 17.49
N GLN A 138 2.37 32.09 16.26
CA GLN A 138 3.70 31.63 15.87
C GLN A 138 4.77 32.49 16.52
N VAL A 139 5.70 31.89 17.27
CA VAL A 139 6.79 32.59 17.95
C VAL A 139 8.12 32.30 17.24
N SER A 140 8.80 33.35 16.77
CA SER A 140 10.07 33.24 16.04
C SER A 140 11.07 34.32 16.43
N GLY A 141 12.36 34.07 16.22
CA GLY A 141 13.43 35.01 16.52
C GLY A 141 14.78 34.51 15.99
N GLY A 142 15.51 35.38 15.29
CA GLY A 142 16.72 34.99 14.57
C GLY A 142 16.46 33.85 13.59
N MET A 143 17.24 32.77 13.68
CA MET A 143 17.07 31.54 12.89
C MET A 143 16.13 30.50 13.55
N PHE A 144 15.52 30.82 14.69
CA PHE A 144 14.75 29.89 15.49
C PHE A 144 13.25 30.18 15.43
N GLN A 145 12.47 29.11 15.52
CA GLN A 145 11.03 29.15 15.75
C GLN A 145 10.70 28.21 16.90
N ALA A 146 9.92 28.68 17.87
CA ALA A 146 9.44 27.86 18.97
C ALA A 146 8.03 27.35 18.65
N THR A 147 7.87 26.03 18.72
CA THR A 147 6.59 25.34 18.51
C THR A 147 6.37 24.35 19.65
N PRO A 148 5.12 24.14 20.11
CA PRO A 148 4.85 23.07 21.04
C PRO A 148 5.02 21.70 20.39
N ASP A 149 5.40 20.73 21.21
CA ASP A 149 5.61 19.33 20.86
C ASP A 149 4.77 18.37 21.74
N THR A 150 3.88 18.92 22.56
CA THR A 150 2.97 18.17 23.44
C THR A 150 1.53 18.64 23.28
N LEU A 151 0.58 17.73 23.51
CA LEU A 151 -0.85 18.06 23.49
C LEU A 151 -1.24 19.19 24.45
N PRO A 152 -0.77 19.22 25.72
CA PRO A 152 -1.04 20.36 26.60
C PRO A 152 -0.54 21.70 26.03
N GLY A 153 0.64 21.71 25.39
CA GLY A 153 1.18 22.91 24.76
C GLY A 153 0.36 23.38 23.56
N TRP A 154 -0.03 22.48 22.64
CA TRP A 154 -0.93 22.83 21.54
C TRP A 154 -2.31 23.27 22.02
N ARG A 155 -2.81 22.65 23.10
CA ARG A 155 -4.08 23.02 23.72
C ARG A 155 -4.05 24.44 24.27
N ALA A 156 -3.02 24.80 25.04
CA ALA A 156 -2.85 26.16 25.52
C ALA A 156 -2.77 27.16 24.35
N GLN A 157 -1.98 26.83 23.33
CA GLN A 157 -1.83 27.70 22.16
C GLN A 157 -3.14 27.90 21.38
N PHE A 158 -3.84 26.83 21.02
CA PHE A 158 -4.97 26.91 20.08
C PHE A 158 -6.33 27.10 20.75
N ALA A 159 -6.45 26.82 22.06
CA ALA A 159 -7.67 27.11 22.80
C ALA A 159 -7.70 28.55 23.34
N THR A 160 -6.57 29.09 23.81
CA THR A 160 -6.54 30.41 24.50
C THR A 160 -5.57 31.43 23.91
N GLY A 161 -4.80 31.06 22.88
CA GLY A 161 -3.75 31.91 22.33
C GLY A 161 -2.51 32.01 23.23
N ASP A 162 -2.34 31.11 24.21
CA ASP A 162 -1.20 31.15 25.12
C ASP A 162 0.10 30.73 24.41
N VAL A 163 1.06 31.65 24.37
CA VAL A 163 2.40 31.45 23.80
C VAL A 163 3.51 31.55 24.86
N THR A 164 3.18 31.43 26.14
CA THR A 164 4.13 31.60 27.26
C THR A 164 5.33 30.67 27.12
N ASP A 165 5.10 29.37 26.98
CA ASP A 165 6.19 28.39 26.96
C ASP A 165 7.02 28.51 25.68
N GLN A 166 6.42 28.90 24.55
CA GLN A 166 7.09 29.16 23.29
C GLN A 166 8.00 30.39 23.39
N LEU A 167 7.53 31.48 24.01
CA LEU A 167 8.34 32.67 24.28
C LEU A 167 9.50 32.35 25.23
N VAL A 168 9.22 31.66 26.33
CA VAL A 168 10.25 31.26 27.30
C VAL A 168 11.28 30.36 26.62
N ALA A 169 10.86 29.37 25.83
CA ALA A 169 11.74 28.47 25.10
C ALA A 169 12.63 29.22 24.10
N LEU A 170 12.05 30.12 23.29
CA LEU A 170 12.80 30.88 22.30
C LEU A 170 13.82 31.82 22.97
N ILE A 171 13.39 32.58 23.98
CA ILE A 171 14.24 33.55 24.67
C ILE A 171 15.39 32.83 25.38
N THR A 172 15.12 31.74 26.09
CA THR A 172 16.18 30.95 26.74
C THR A 172 17.16 30.33 25.73
N ALA A 173 16.67 29.90 24.56
CA ALA A 173 17.51 29.41 23.47
C ALA A 173 18.41 30.51 22.87
N LEU A 174 17.87 31.71 22.62
CA LEU A 174 18.63 32.86 22.14
C LEU A 174 19.72 33.28 23.15
N ARG A 175 19.39 33.22 24.43
CA ARG A 175 20.32 33.49 25.55
C ARG A 175 21.29 32.35 25.84
N LYS A 176 21.11 31.18 25.21
CA LYS A 176 21.90 29.96 25.42
C LYS A 176 21.92 29.51 26.89
N VAL A 177 20.80 29.68 27.58
CA VAL A 177 20.61 29.20 28.97
C VAL A 177 19.67 27.99 28.97
N PRO A 178 19.72 27.15 30.02
CA PRO A 178 18.82 26.01 30.13
C PRO A 178 17.35 26.43 30.06
N ARG A 179 16.59 25.79 29.17
CA ARG A 179 15.13 25.97 29.08
C ARG A 179 14.47 25.34 30.32
N PRO A 180 13.59 26.07 31.04
CA PRO A 180 12.77 25.47 32.08
C PRO A 180 11.74 24.51 31.48
N ALA A 181 11.28 23.53 32.26
CA ALA A 181 10.21 22.64 31.80
C ALA A 181 8.91 23.41 31.51
N ASP A 182 8.19 22.95 30.50
CA ASP A 182 6.88 23.49 30.13
C ASP A 182 5.86 23.27 31.26
N GLN A 183 4.88 24.15 31.33
CA GLN A 183 3.89 24.15 32.41
C GLN A 183 2.48 24.19 31.84
N ASP A 184 1.70 23.16 32.15
CA ASP A 184 0.26 23.15 31.87
C ASP A 184 -0.46 24.06 32.87
N THR A 185 -0.61 25.32 32.51
CA THR A 185 -1.28 26.34 33.34
C THR A 185 -2.78 26.46 33.05
N LEU A 186 -3.28 25.73 32.05
CA LEU A 186 -4.67 25.76 31.64
C LEU A 186 -5.55 25.14 32.74
N ARG A 187 -6.52 25.92 33.23
CA ARG A 187 -7.43 25.48 34.29
C ARG A 187 -8.77 25.07 33.69
N TRP A 188 -9.28 23.93 34.15
CA TRP A 188 -10.58 23.41 33.75
C TRP A 188 -11.59 23.57 34.90
N ARG A 189 -12.84 23.83 34.54
CA ARG A 189 -14.00 23.79 35.45
C ARG A 189 -15.09 22.92 34.83
N ASP A 190 -15.97 22.38 35.64
CA ASP A 190 -17.21 21.83 35.10
C ASP A 190 -18.06 22.97 34.48
N PRO A 191 -18.76 22.71 33.36
CA PRO A 191 -19.82 23.60 32.90
C PRO A 191 -20.89 23.76 33.98
N SER A 192 -21.45 24.96 34.11
CA SER A 192 -22.63 25.19 34.96
C SER A 192 -23.84 24.43 34.43
N GLY A 193 -24.85 24.21 35.28
CA GLY A 193 -26.08 23.51 34.89
C GLY A 193 -26.75 24.16 33.67
N THR A 194 -26.87 25.49 33.67
CA THR A 194 -27.46 26.25 32.55
C THR A 194 -26.65 26.16 31.27
N GLU A 195 -25.31 26.21 31.36
CA GLU A 195 -24.43 26.01 30.21
C GLU A 195 -24.59 24.61 29.61
N LEU A 196 -24.56 23.57 30.46
CA LEU A 196 -24.67 22.18 30.02
C LEU A 196 -26.05 21.87 29.44
N ASP A 197 -27.12 22.37 30.06
CA ASP A 197 -28.50 22.18 29.61
C ASP A 197 -28.71 22.79 28.23
N THR A 198 -28.16 23.99 27.98
CA THR A 198 -28.23 24.68 26.68
C THR A 198 -27.55 23.85 25.60
N VAL A 199 -26.29 23.46 25.84
CA VAL A 199 -25.53 22.65 24.86
C VAL A 199 -26.21 21.30 24.62
N THR A 200 -26.71 20.66 25.67
CA THR A 200 -27.41 19.37 25.54
C THR A 200 -28.71 19.47 24.74
N ALA A 201 -29.45 20.57 24.89
CA ALA A 201 -30.67 20.80 24.12
C ALA A 201 -30.37 20.88 22.62
N ASP A 202 -29.37 21.68 22.23
CA ASP A 202 -28.96 21.85 20.83
C ASP A 202 -28.43 20.54 20.22
N LEU A 203 -27.60 19.81 20.97
CA LEU A 203 -27.07 18.51 20.53
C LEU A 203 -28.17 17.47 20.31
N ARG A 204 -29.22 17.46 21.14
CA ARG A 204 -30.35 16.54 20.93
C ARG A 204 -31.23 16.92 19.75
N ALA A 205 -31.35 18.22 19.45
CA ALA A 205 -32.15 18.70 18.34
C ALA A 205 -31.46 18.42 17.00
N ASP A 206 -30.20 18.85 16.86
CA ASP A 206 -29.52 18.93 15.57
C ASP A 206 -28.14 18.25 15.56
N GLY A 207 -27.66 17.73 16.68
CA GLY A 207 -26.31 17.16 16.81
C GLY A 207 -25.19 18.20 16.76
N LEU A 208 -25.52 19.49 16.82
CA LEU A 208 -24.58 20.60 16.70
C LEU A 208 -24.93 21.72 17.67
N HIS A 209 -23.95 22.18 18.44
CA HIS A 209 -24.01 23.42 19.21
C HIS A 209 -22.94 24.39 18.69
N VAL A 210 -23.34 25.64 18.39
CA VAL A 210 -22.43 26.71 17.98
C VAL A 210 -22.64 27.88 18.93
N ALA A 211 -21.65 28.14 19.79
CA ALA A 211 -21.71 29.24 20.74
C ALA A 211 -21.48 30.59 20.05
N GLU A 212 -21.89 31.67 20.73
CA GLU A 212 -21.62 33.03 20.26
C GLU A 212 -20.13 33.26 20.05
N GLY A 213 -19.76 33.83 18.89
CA GLY A 213 -18.38 34.08 18.49
C GLY A 213 -17.66 32.90 17.85
N ALA A 214 -18.24 31.69 17.84
CA ALA A 214 -17.72 30.57 17.07
C ALA A 214 -17.90 30.81 15.56
N THR A 215 -16.96 30.31 14.75
CA THR A 215 -16.95 30.51 13.29
C THR A 215 -17.44 29.30 12.51
N LEU A 216 -17.81 28.21 13.19
CA LEU A 216 -18.39 27.03 12.57
C LEU A 216 -19.82 27.32 12.08
N ARG A 217 -20.03 27.33 10.76
CA ARG A 217 -21.36 27.54 10.16
C ARG A 217 -22.13 26.25 9.92
N GLN A 218 -21.41 25.18 9.58
CA GLN A 218 -21.97 23.86 9.31
C GLN A 218 -20.88 22.81 9.49
N VAL A 219 -21.28 21.58 9.84
CA VAL A 219 -20.38 20.43 9.87
C VAL A 219 -19.92 20.10 8.43
N PRO A 220 -18.62 19.80 8.20
CA PRO A 220 -18.13 19.35 6.90
C PRO A 220 -18.91 18.14 6.37
N LYS A 221 -19.24 18.13 5.07
CA LYS A 221 -20.07 17.09 4.44
C LYS A 221 -19.46 15.69 4.47
N ASP A 222 -18.15 15.61 4.60
CA ASP A 222 -17.35 14.40 4.66
C ASP A 222 -17.20 13.85 6.09
N ALA A 223 -17.82 14.49 7.09
CA ALA A 223 -17.84 14.04 8.47
C ALA A 223 -18.33 12.59 8.64
N ASP A 224 -19.29 12.15 7.83
CA ASP A 224 -19.82 10.78 7.82
C ASP A 224 -18.72 9.74 7.51
N THR A 225 -17.63 10.14 6.87
CA THR A 225 -16.49 9.26 6.60
C THR A 225 -15.66 9.01 7.86
N ALA A 226 -15.54 10.03 8.72
CA ALA A 226 -14.85 9.92 10.01
C ALA A 226 -15.73 9.15 11.02
N PHE A 227 -17.03 9.47 11.03
CA PHE A 227 -18.03 8.90 11.94
C PHE A 227 -19.26 8.42 11.15
N PRO A 228 -19.26 7.17 10.64
CA PRO A 228 -20.34 6.62 9.81
C PRO A 228 -21.71 6.56 10.50
N ASP A 229 -21.72 6.40 11.81
CA ASP A 229 -22.94 6.37 12.63
C ASP A 229 -23.33 7.78 13.15
N GLY A 230 -22.62 8.81 12.70
CA GLY A 230 -22.78 10.20 13.13
C GLY A 230 -21.97 10.54 14.39
N ALA A 231 -21.77 11.84 14.59
CA ALA A 231 -21.16 12.41 15.80
C ALA A 231 -21.87 13.70 16.19
N TRP A 232 -21.69 14.11 17.45
CA TRP A 232 -22.14 15.39 17.95
C TRP A 232 -21.00 16.39 17.95
N TYR A 233 -21.31 17.65 17.65
CA TYR A 233 -20.31 18.70 17.47
C TYR A 233 -20.63 19.89 18.38
N VAL A 234 -19.64 20.35 19.13
CA VAL A 234 -19.73 21.57 19.94
C VAL A 234 -18.65 22.52 19.47
N ALA A 235 -19.01 23.72 19.02
CA ALA A 235 -18.08 24.74 18.59
C ALA A 235 -18.16 25.97 19.50
N LEU A 236 -17.04 26.27 20.15
CA LEU A 236 -16.86 27.42 21.03
C LEU A 236 -15.80 28.35 20.43
N PRO A 237 -15.89 29.68 20.63
CA PRO A 237 -14.80 30.57 20.26
C PRO A 237 -13.50 30.24 21.02
N ALA A 238 -12.40 30.88 20.63
CA ALA A 238 -11.19 30.89 21.44
C ALA A 238 -11.53 31.37 22.86
N GLN A 239 -11.03 30.66 23.86
CA GLN A 239 -11.36 30.88 25.26
C GLN A 239 -10.48 32.00 25.84
N PRO A 240 -11.00 32.80 26.79
CA PRO A 240 -10.21 33.83 27.43
C PRO A 240 -8.95 33.27 28.11
N TYR A 241 -7.82 33.94 27.90
CA TYR A 241 -6.56 33.59 28.54
C TYR A 241 -6.63 33.82 30.06
N GLY A 242 -6.17 32.83 30.83
CA GLY A 242 -6.06 32.91 32.30
C GLY A 242 -7.33 32.54 33.07
N GLU A 243 -8.47 32.39 32.39
CA GLU A 243 -9.74 31.99 32.98
C GLU A 243 -9.92 30.46 32.96
N PRO A 244 -10.70 29.86 33.89
CA PRO A 244 -11.02 28.44 33.84
C PRO A 244 -11.98 28.08 32.69
N LEU A 245 -11.59 27.12 31.85
CA LEU A 245 -12.36 26.65 30.70
C LEU A 245 -13.45 25.65 31.12
N PRO A 246 -14.70 25.79 30.62
CA PRO A 246 -15.73 24.78 30.83
C PRO A 246 -15.37 23.48 30.09
N ALA A 247 -15.21 22.38 30.83
CA ALA A 247 -14.86 21.07 30.29
C ALA A 247 -16.09 20.35 29.71
N TYR A 248 -16.61 20.84 28.56
CA TYR A 248 -17.81 20.27 27.94
C TYR A 248 -17.63 18.81 27.52
N GLY A 249 -16.47 18.44 26.99
CA GLY A 249 -16.20 17.08 26.52
C GLY A 249 -16.42 16.01 27.61
N PRO A 250 -15.72 16.07 28.75
CA PRO A 250 -15.94 15.15 29.86
C PRO A 250 -17.36 15.24 30.43
N ALA A 251 -17.95 16.43 30.53
CA ALA A 251 -19.29 16.61 31.08
C ALA A 251 -20.37 15.95 30.22
N LEU A 252 -20.32 16.15 28.90
CA LEU A 252 -21.25 15.55 27.94
C LEU A 252 -21.01 14.04 27.79
N HIS A 253 -19.76 13.58 27.79
CA HIS A 253 -19.45 12.16 27.71
C HIS A 253 -20.01 11.37 28.91
N ARG A 254 -20.03 11.96 30.11
CA ARG A 254 -20.71 11.34 31.27
C ARG A 254 -22.21 11.14 31.05
N LEU A 255 -22.85 12.03 30.30
CA LEU A 255 -24.29 11.95 29.99
C LEU A 255 -24.58 11.02 28.80
N PHE A 256 -23.66 10.95 27.84
CA PHE A 256 -23.81 10.22 26.59
C PHE A 256 -22.53 9.43 26.27
N PRO A 257 -22.23 8.35 27.01
CA PRO A 257 -20.96 7.63 26.89
C PRO A 257 -20.77 6.96 25.53
N ASP A 258 -21.87 6.54 24.90
CA ASP A 258 -21.85 5.81 23.63
C ASP A 258 -21.87 6.73 22.39
N GLN A 259 -21.99 8.05 22.59
CA GLN A 259 -22.09 9.03 21.51
C GLN A 259 -20.71 9.60 21.18
N PRO A 260 -20.23 9.47 19.92
CA PRO A 260 -19.07 10.22 19.46
C PRO A 260 -19.33 11.73 19.57
N LEU A 261 -18.41 12.45 20.21
CA LEU A 261 -18.51 13.87 20.49
C LEU A 261 -17.20 14.57 20.13
N VAL A 262 -17.29 15.60 19.30
CA VAL A 262 -16.16 16.48 18.94
C VAL A 262 -16.42 17.86 19.52
N VAL A 263 -15.50 18.35 20.35
CA VAL A 263 -15.59 19.67 20.99
C VAL A 263 -14.47 20.55 20.50
N MET A 264 -14.80 21.75 20.01
CA MET A 264 -13.83 22.74 19.56
C MET A 264 -13.82 23.94 20.50
N TYR A 265 -12.62 24.35 20.91
CA TYR A 265 -12.34 25.62 21.60
C TYR A 265 -11.42 26.45 20.69
N GLY A 266 -11.98 27.38 19.92
CA GLY A 266 -11.24 28.04 18.85
C GLY A 266 -10.71 27.00 17.85
N SER A 267 -9.38 26.91 17.71
CA SER A 267 -8.71 25.96 16.82
C SER A 267 -8.28 24.67 17.51
N TRP A 268 -8.52 24.55 18.82
CA TRP A 268 -8.31 23.30 19.56
C TRP A 268 -9.53 22.38 19.43
N VAL A 269 -9.30 21.12 19.08
CA VAL A 269 -10.29 20.06 18.89
C VAL A 269 -10.04 18.92 19.86
N GLU A 270 -11.08 18.51 20.56
CA GLU A 270 -11.13 17.34 21.42
C GLU A 270 -12.11 16.31 20.87
N TYR A 271 -11.80 15.03 21.09
CA TYR A 271 -12.72 13.93 20.86
C TYR A 271 -13.01 13.21 22.17
N HIS A 272 -14.29 12.94 22.41
CA HIS A 272 -14.80 12.15 23.52
C HIS A 272 -15.82 11.15 22.98
N GLY A 273 -15.82 9.92 23.48
CA GLY A 273 -16.73 8.87 23.00
C GLY A 273 -16.06 7.50 22.92
N PRO A 274 -16.72 6.53 22.24
CA PRO A 274 -16.18 5.19 22.08
C PRO A 274 -14.78 5.20 21.48
N GLY A 275 -13.87 4.40 22.05
CA GLY A 275 -12.49 4.27 21.58
C GLY A 275 -11.57 5.47 21.85
N ALA A 276 -12.02 6.52 22.57
CA ALA A 276 -11.22 7.73 22.78
C ALA A 276 -9.83 7.45 23.39
N ALA A 277 -9.74 6.51 24.32
CA ALA A 277 -8.47 6.11 24.96
C ALA A 277 -7.44 5.55 23.97
N ASP A 278 -7.88 4.96 22.87
CA ASP A 278 -7.01 4.33 21.89
C ASP A 278 -6.62 5.28 20.74
N PHE A 279 -7.37 6.37 20.53
CA PHE A 279 -7.19 7.21 19.33
C PHE A 279 -7.13 8.71 19.52
N ALA A 280 -7.79 9.28 20.53
CA ALA A 280 -7.97 10.73 20.59
C ALA A 280 -6.62 11.47 20.63
N GLU A 281 -5.68 10.91 21.40
CA GLU A 281 -4.31 11.40 21.50
C GLU A 281 -3.54 11.25 20.17
N LEU A 282 -3.66 10.11 19.49
CA LEU A 282 -3.01 9.89 18.20
C LEU A 282 -3.54 10.84 17.12
N ALA A 283 -4.86 10.99 17.04
CA ALA A 283 -5.51 11.90 16.09
C ALA A 283 -5.11 13.36 16.35
N GLY A 284 -5.18 13.80 17.62
CA GLY A 284 -4.75 15.13 18.02
C GLY A 284 -3.27 15.37 17.69
N THR A 285 -2.38 14.48 18.14
CA THR A 285 -0.94 14.63 17.93
C THR A 285 -0.58 14.66 16.45
N SER A 286 -1.14 13.74 15.66
CA SER A 286 -0.88 13.67 14.21
C SER A 286 -1.40 14.90 13.48
N PHE A 287 -2.57 15.42 13.88
CA PHE A 287 -3.16 16.64 13.34
C PHE A 287 -2.29 17.87 13.64
N TYR A 288 -1.98 18.16 14.91
CA TYR A 288 -1.22 19.36 15.27
C TYR A 288 0.24 19.29 14.85
N ALA A 289 0.86 18.11 14.84
CA ALA A 289 2.23 17.96 14.33
C ALA A 289 2.34 18.34 12.84
N HIS A 290 1.30 18.09 12.03
CA HIS A 290 1.29 18.45 10.61
C HIS A 290 0.73 19.84 10.33
N PHE A 291 -0.31 20.25 11.06
CA PHE A 291 -1.10 21.43 10.72
C PHE A 291 -0.90 22.61 11.69
N GLY A 292 -0.30 22.36 12.86
CA GLY A 292 -0.11 23.35 13.92
C GLY A 292 0.66 24.59 13.48
N ASP A 293 1.69 24.44 12.65
CA ASP A 293 2.44 25.59 12.12
C ASP A 293 1.55 26.50 11.26
N ARG A 294 0.64 25.95 10.45
CA ARG A 294 -0.31 26.76 9.68
C ARG A 294 -1.35 27.39 10.61
N LEU A 295 -1.93 26.62 11.54
CA LEU A 295 -2.87 27.15 12.54
C LEU A 295 -2.27 28.30 13.37
N SER A 296 -0.96 28.31 13.56
CA SER A 296 -0.30 29.36 14.35
C SER A 296 -0.21 30.71 13.62
N ARG A 297 -0.25 30.73 12.29
CA ARG A 297 -0.04 31.92 11.45
C ARG A 297 -1.31 32.45 10.78
N TYR A 298 -2.25 31.56 10.49
CA TYR A 298 -3.43 31.85 9.69
C TYR A 298 -4.70 31.85 10.55
N ASP A 299 -5.71 32.61 10.13
CA ASP A 299 -6.99 32.73 10.82
C ASP A 299 -8.03 31.79 10.20
N TYR A 300 -7.78 30.47 10.28
CA TYR A 300 -8.70 29.51 9.69
C TYR A 300 -10.05 29.51 10.41
N PRO A 301 -11.18 29.61 9.68
CA PRO A 301 -12.50 29.34 10.24
C PRO A 301 -12.57 27.92 10.81
N GLN A 302 -13.33 27.73 11.88
CA GLN A 302 -13.47 26.44 12.56
C GLN A 302 -13.96 25.33 11.63
N GLN A 303 -14.75 25.66 10.61
CA GLN A 303 -15.17 24.70 9.60
C GLN A 303 -13.98 24.03 8.88
N ASN A 304 -12.92 24.78 8.58
CA ASN A 304 -11.74 24.25 7.90
C ASN A 304 -10.87 23.45 8.86
N VAL A 305 -10.69 23.93 10.09
CA VAL A 305 -9.96 23.22 11.15
C VAL A 305 -10.62 21.86 11.41
N LEU A 306 -11.95 21.84 11.56
CA LEU A 306 -12.73 20.63 11.74
C LEU A 306 -12.61 19.70 10.54
N GLY A 307 -12.71 20.20 9.31
CA GLY A 307 -12.58 19.39 8.11
C GLY A 307 -11.24 18.67 8.02
N VAL A 308 -10.13 19.38 8.28
CA VAL A 308 -8.79 18.77 8.27
C VAL A 308 -8.63 17.75 9.41
N TYR A 309 -9.17 18.04 10.60
CA TYR A 309 -9.17 17.10 11.71
C TYR A 309 -9.95 15.82 11.38
N LEU A 310 -11.17 15.94 10.83
CA LEU A 310 -12.00 14.80 10.43
C LEU A 310 -11.36 13.99 9.28
N GLY A 311 -10.67 14.65 8.36
CA GLY A 311 -9.84 13.99 7.36
C GLY A 311 -8.74 13.13 8.00
N ARG A 312 -8.07 13.65 9.04
CA ARG A 312 -7.07 12.88 9.80
C ARG A 312 -7.70 11.70 10.54
N VAL A 313 -8.87 11.88 11.17
CA VAL A 313 -9.59 10.77 11.81
C VAL A 313 -9.94 9.69 10.80
N THR A 314 -10.41 10.10 9.61
CA THR A 314 -10.69 9.21 8.48
C THR A 314 -9.44 8.43 8.07
N ASP A 315 -8.29 9.10 7.93
CA ASP A 315 -7.03 8.44 7.56
C ASP A 315 -6.61 7.38 8.58
N ILE A 316 -6.68 7.69 9.88
CA ILE A 316 -6.29 6.76 10.94
C ILE A 316 -7.25 5.55 10.97
N ARG A 317 -8.56 5.79 10.80
CA ARG A 317 -9.57 4.74 10.70
C ARG A 317 -9.36 3.87 9.46
N TYR A 318 -9.09 4.49 8.32
CA TYR A 318 -8.85 3.81 7.04
C TYR A 318 -7.55 2.98 7.06
N ALA A 319 -6.52 3.45 7.77
CA ALA A 319 -5.29 2.69 8.01
C ALA A 319 -5.52 1.40 8.84
N GLY A 320 -6.75 1.16 9.30
CA GLY A 320 -7.15 -0.10 9.94
C GLY A 320 -6.80 -0.17 11.43
N LEU A 321 -6.54 0.96 12.07
CA LEU A 321 -6.28 1.02 13.51
C LEU A 321 -7.54 0.75 14.36
N PHE A 322 -8.76 0.91 13.81
CA PHE A 322 -9.98 0.91 14.64
C PHE A 322 -11.03 -0.18 14.35
N ASP A 323 -11.13 -0.68 13.11
CA ASP A 323 -12.36 -1.40 12.72
C ASP A 323 -12.19 -2.87 12.30
N ARG A 324 -11.00 -3.49 12.46
CA ARG A 324 -10.83 -4.89 12.02
C ARG A 324 -10.00 -5.76 12.99
N PRO A 325 -10.46 -7.00 13.28
CA PRO A 325 -9.67 -7.93 14.07
C PRO A 325 -8.38 -8.29 13.33
N LEU A 326 -7.25 -8.11 14.02
CA LEU A 326 -5.93 -8.55 13.59
C LEU A 326 -5.87 -10.09 13.49
N PRO A 327 -5.05 -10.67 12.59
CA PRO A 327 -4.04 -10.02 11.75
C PRO A 327 -4.54 -9.63 10.36
N TYR A 328 -4.06 -8.47 9.90
CA TYR A 328 -4.25 -7.93 8.55
C TYR A 328 -3.83 -8.94 7.47
N ARG A 329 -4.80 -9.46 6.73
CA ARG A 329 -4.56 -10.12 5.44
C ARG A 329 -5.45 -9.45 4.40
N PRO A 330 -4.93 -8.50 3.62
CA PRO A 330 -5.63 -8.08 2.42
C PRO A 330 -5.84 -9.33 1.54
N LEU A 331 -6.90 -9.33 0.73
CA LEU A 331 -7.03 -10.29 -0.37
C LEU A 331 -5.86 -10.01 -1.31
N ASP A 332 -4.77 -10.71 -1.09
CA ASP A 332 -3.63 -10.74 -1.97
C ASP A 332 -4.00 -11.73 -3.10
N PRO A 333 -4.37 -11.24 -4.30
CA PRO A 333 -4.72 -12.11 -5.41
C PRO A 333 -3.55 -13.02 -5.79
N LEU A 334 -2.30 -12.64 -5.48
CA LEU A 334 -1.13 -13.49 -5.65
C LEU A 334 -1.08 -14.60 -4.60
N ARG A 335 -1.48 -14.38 -3.34
CA ARG A 335 -1.60 -15.48 -2.34
C ARG A 335 -2.70 -16.48 -2.66
N VAL A 336 -3.73 -16.11 -3.41
CA VAL A 336 -4.78 -17.03 -3.84
C VAL A 336 -4.41 -17.71 -5.16
N ALA A 337 -3.80 -16.99 -6.10
CA ALA A 337 -3.42 -17.52 -7.41
C ALA A 337 -2.10 -18.32 -7.40
N LEU A 338 -1.06 -17.87 -6.69
CA LEU A 338 0.26 -18.52 -6.66
C LEU A 338 0.25 -19.95 -6.12
N PRO A 339 -0.50 -20.32 -5.06
CA PRO A 339 -0.57 -21.70 -4.63
C PRO A 339 -1.37 -22.58 -5.59
N ALA A 340 -2.34 -22.00 -6.32
CA ALA A 340 -3.19 -22.73 -7.26
C ALA A 340 -2.50 -22.98 -8.61
N LEU A 341 -1.59 -22.10 -9.05
CA LEU A 341 -0.88 -22.21 -10.32
C LEU A 341 -0.09 -23.53 -10.50
N PRO A 342 0.65 -24.06 -9.50
CA PRO A 342 1.29 -25.37 -9.58
C PRO A 342 0.28 -26.51 -9.79
N TRP A 343 -0.89 -26.44 -9.16
CA TRP A 343 -1.93 -27.46 -9.28
C TRP A 343 -2.65 -27.39 -10.62
N ILE A 344 -2.90 -26.18 -11.14
CA ILE A 344 -3.44 -25.97 -12.48
C ILE A 344 -2.45 -26.49 -13.52
N PHE A 345 -1.16 -26.18 -13.37
CA PHE A 345 -0.10 -26.71 -14.23
C PHE A 345 -0.03 -28.23 -14.17
N ALA A 346 -0.03 -28.81 -12.96
CA ALA A 346 -0.04 -30.26 -12.77
C ALA A 346 -1.29 -30.91 -13.39
N ALA A 347 -2.48 -30.30 -13.26
CA ALA A 347 -3.71 -30.78 -13.88
C ALA A 347 -3.65 -30.71 -15.41
N CYS A 348 -3.08 -29.65 -15.99
CA CYS A 348 -2.88 -29.52 -17.44
C CYS A 348 -1.87 -30.54 -17.97
N VAL A 349 -0.74 -30.75 -17.27
CA VAL A 349 0.27 -31.76 -17.64
C VAL A 349 -0.28 -33.17 -17.50
N ALA A 350 -0.99 -33.47 -16.41
CA ALA A 350 -1.66 -34.76 -16.22
C ALA A 350 -2.72 -35.01 -17.30
N GLY A 351 -3.52 -34.00 -17.64
CA GLY A 351 -4.48 -34.06 -18.75
C GLY A 351 -3.79 -34.35 -20.10
N PHE A 352 -2.68 -33.66 -20.39
CA PHE A 352 -1.87 -33.90 -21.58
C PHE A 352 -1.28 -35.31 -21.61
N LEU A 353 -0.74 -35.81 -20.50
CA LEU A 353 -0.17 -37.16 -20.38
C LEU A 353 -1.25 -38.23 -20.57
N VAL A 354 -2.40 -38.10 -19.90
CA VAL A 354 -3.53 -39.02 -20.03
C VAL A 354 -4.05 -39.05 -21.46
N LEU A 355 -4.19 -37.89 -22.12
CA LEU A 355 -4.61 -37.82 -23.51
C LEU A 355 -3.54 -38.38 -24.47
N SER A 356 -2.25 -38.19 -24.17
CA SER A 356 -1.14 -38.73 -24.97
C SER A 356 -1.08 -40.26 -24.88
N ILE A 357 -1.14 -40.84 -23.68
CA ILE A 357 -1.17 -42.29 -23.43
C ILE A 357 -2.41 -42.91 -24.05
N ARG A 358 -3.57 -42.24 -23.97
CA ARG A 358 -4.82 -42.71 -24.57
C ARG A 358 -4.79 -42.66 -26.11
N SER A 359 -4.07 -41.70 -26.70
CA SER A 359 -3.85 -41.64 -28.15
C SER A 359 -2.91 -42.76 -28.63
N LEU A 360 -1.87 -43.07 -27.86
CA LEU A 360 -0.95 -44.19 -28.13
C LEU A 360 -1.67 -45.54 -28.01
N ARG A 361 -2.51 -45.72 -26.97
CA ARG A 361 -3.32 -46.94 -26.80
C ARG A 361 -4.43 -47.10 -27.85
N ARG A 362 -4.96 -46.02 -28.44
CA ARG A 362 -5.94 -46.09 -29.55
C ARG A 362 -5.30 -46.18 -30.93
N SER A 363 -4.01 -45.88 -31.04
CA SER A 363 -3.21 -46.14 -32.25
C SER A 363 -2.66 -47.58 -32.28
N GLY A 364 -2.99 -48.39 -31.26
CA GLY A 364 -2.76 -49.83 -31.20
C GLY A 364 -3.66 -50.59 -32.17
N THR A 365 -3.24 -50.59 -33.44
CA THR A 365 -3.62 -51.55 -34.46
C THR A 365 -3.43 -52.99 -33.95
N ARG A 366 -4.36 -53.87 -34.34
CA ARG A 366 -4.47 -55.30 -34.01
C ARG A 366 -3.12 -56.05 -33.94
N PRO A 367 -2.97 -57.04 -33.04
CA PRO A 367 -1.81 -57.92 -32.99
C PRO A 367 -1.84 -58.85 -34.21
N GLY A 368 -0.89 -58.64 -35.12
CA GLY A 368 -0.74 -59.48 -36.31
C GLY A 368 0.37 -58.99 -37.22
N ASP A 369 1.45 -59.76 -37.25
CA ASP A 369 2.48 -59.82 -38.29
C ASP A 369 3.70 -58.86 -38.16
N PRO A 370 4.79 -59.29 -37.47
CA PRO A 370 6.00 -58.48 -37.25
C PRO A 370 6.85 -58.23 -38.51
N GLN A 371 6.47 -58.75 -39.68
CA GLN A 371 7.20 -58.54 -40.94
C GLN A 371 6.75 -57.32 -41.77
N ARG A 372 5.80 -56.51 -41.29
CA ARG A 372 5.28 -55.32 -42.01
C ARG A 372 5.38 -53.99 -41.24
N GLY A 373 6.32 -53.87 -40.32
CA GLY A 373 6.72 -52.56 -39.78
C GLY A 373 7.35 -51.69 -40.88
N GLY A 374 6.96 -50.41 -40.96
CA GLY A 374 7.49 -49.49 -41.97
C GLY A 374 9.02 -49.43 -41.96
N VAL A 375 9.64 -49.30 -43.14
CA VAL A 375 11.10 -49.38 -43.38
C VAL A 375 11.92 -48.57 -42.36
N ARG A 376 11.44 -47.39 -41.97
CA ARG A 376 12.08 -46.50 -40.99
C ARG A 376 12.07 -47.04 -39.56
N ALA A 377 10.97 -47.68 -39.13
CA ALA A 377 10.86 -48.26 -37.79
C ALA A 377 11.77 -49.48 -37.65
N ARG A 378 11.86 -50.30 -38.69
CA ARG A 378 12.77 -51.46 -38.73
C ARG A 378 14.23 -51.01 -38.74
N LEU A 379 14.58 -49.98 -39.51
CA LEU A 379 15.93 -49.39 -39.47
C LEU A 379 16.29 -48.91 -38.07
N ALA A 380 15.41 -48.13 -37.42
CA ALA A 380 15.65 -47.61 -36.07
C ALA A 380 15.84 -48.73 -35.03
N GLY A 381 15.00 -49.77 -35.08
CA GLY A 381 15.10 -50.92 -34.18
C GLY A 381 16.40 -51.71 -34.37
N LEU A 382 16.81 -51.95 -35.63
CA LEU A 382 18.06 -52.66 -35.93
C LEU A 382 19.31 -51.81 -35.60
N THR A 383 19.27 -50.49 -35.78
CA THR A 383 20.38 -49.62 -35.34
C THR A 383 20.55 -49.62 -33.83
N ALA A 384 19.45 -49.64 -33.08
CA ALA A 384 19.53 -49.71 -31.63
C ALA A 384 20.05 -51.08 -31.16
N LEU A 385 19.62 -52.17 -31.82
CA LEU A 385 20.17 -53.50 -31.60
C LEU A 385 21.69 -53.54 -31.86
N ALA A 386 22.15 -52.96 -32.97
CA ALA A 386 23.57 -52.94 -33.31
C ALA A 386 24.40 -52.17 -32.28
N VAL A 387 23.89 -51.06 -31.76
CA VAL A 387 24.55 -50.29 -30.68
C VAL A 387 24.65 -51.12 -29.41
N GLU A 388 23.58 -51.79 -28.99
CA GLU A 388 23.61 -52.59 -27.77
C GLU A 388 24.47 -53.86 -27.93
N ALA A 389 24.43 -54.51 -29.10
CA ALA A 389 25.29 -55.65 -29.41
C ALA A 389 26.78 -55.24 -29.43
N SER A 390 27.12 -54.02 -29.87
CA SER A 390 28.51 -53.53 -29.92
C SER A 390 29.21 -53.47 -28.57
N LEU A 391 28.44 -53.32 -27.49
CA LEU A 391 28.96 -53.30 -26.12
C LEU A 391 29.31 -54.70 -25.60
N LEU A 392 28.83 -55.75 -26.28
CA LEU A 392 28.90 -57.14 -25.83
C LEU A 392 29.71 -58.04 -26.78
N THR A 393 30.14 -57.52 -27.93
CA THR A 393 30.93 -58.26 -28.92
C THR A 393 32.43 -58.32 -28.58
N ASP A 394 33.02 -59.50 -28.80
CA ASP A 394 34.44 -59.80 -28.67
C ASP A 394 35.16 -59.83 -30.03
N ALA A 395 36.47 -60.12 -30.04
CA ALA A 395 37.28 -60.13 -31.27
C ALA A 395 36.78 -61.12 -32.36
N ARG A 396 35.95 -62.11 -32.01
CA ARG A 396 35.42 -63.12 -32.95
C ARG A 396 34.08 -62.70 -33.58
N SER A 397 33.28 -61.90 -32.88
CA SER A 397 31.97 -61.43 -33.33
C SER A 397 32.00 -60.04 -33.98
N ASN A 398 33.11 -59.30 -33.82
CA ASN A 398 33.31 -57.94 -34.35
C ASN A 398 33.19 -57.81 -35.90
N PRO A 399 33.66 -58.77 -36.74
CA PRO A 399 33.54 -58.63 -38.19
C PRO A 399 32.09 -58.66 -38.72
N ALA A 400 31.25 -59.55 -38.17
CA ALA A 400 29.84 -59.65 -38.55
C ALA A 400 29.06 -58.39 -38.14
N LEU A 401 29.31 -57.89 -36.92
CA LEU A 401 28.71 -56.65 -36.44
C LEU A 401 29.10 -55.44 -37.30
N THR A 402 30.39 -55.31 -37.66
CA THR A 402 30.87 -54.21 -38.49
C THR A 402 30.21 -54.23 -39.88
N ARG A 403 30.03 -55.43 -40.47
CA ARG A 403 29.29 -55.58 -41.74
C ARG A 403 27.82 -55.21 -41.56
N GLY A 404 27.18 -55.65 -40.49
CA GLY A 404 25.80 -55.30 -40.15
C GLY A 404 25.58 -53.79 -40.01
N ILE A 405 26.47 -53.09 -39.28
CA ILE A 405 26.42 -51.62 -39.13
C ILE A 405 26.60 -50.92 -40.49
N GLY A 406 27.57 -51.37 -41.31
CA GLY A 406 27.75 -50.83 -42.66
C GLY A 406 26.51 -50.99 -43.55
N LYS A 407 25.77 -52.10 -43.42
CA LYS A 407 24.50 -52.31 -44.14
C LYS A 407 23.36 -51.43 -43.62
N LEU A 408 23.31 -51.15 -42.32
CA LEU A 408 22.35 -50.22 -41.73
C LEU A 408 22.62 -48.78 -42.16
N GLU A 409 23.89 -48.37 -42.23
CA GLU A 409 24.27 -47.05 -42.72
C GLU A 409 23.96 -46.90 -44.21
N ALA A 410 24.24 -47.92 -45.03
CA ALA A 410 23.83 -47.95 -46.43
C ALA A 410 22.30 -47.91 -46.59
N ALA A 411 21.54 -48.60 -45.74
CA ALA A 411 20.09 -48.55 -45.75
C ALA A 411 19.55 -47.16 -45.35
N ARG A 412 20.19 -46.49 -44.40
CA ARG A 412 19.86 -45.11 -44.01
C ARG A 412 20.13 -44.14 -45.17
N GLN A 413 21.31 -44.22 -45.77
CA GLN A 413 21.68 -43.36 -46.90
C GLN A 413 20.74 -43.58 -48.09
N ALA A 414 20.43 -44.83 -48.43
CA ALA A 414 19.47 -45.16 -49.48
C ALA A 414 18.06 -44.59 -49.22
N LEU A 415 17.66 -44.52 -47.96
CA LEU A 415 16.39 -43.94 -47.54
C LEU A 415 16.39 -42.41 -47.60
N ASP A 416 17.51 -41.77 -47.22
CA ASP A 416 17.69 -40.32 -47.29
C ASP A 416 17.79 -39.82 -48.76
N GLU A 417 18.37 -40.61 -49.65
CA GLU A 417 18.44 -40.36 -51.10
C GLU A 417 17.15 -40.71 -51.86
N GLY A 418 16.13 -41.26 -51.17
CA GLY A 418 14.83 -41.56 -51.76
C GLY A 418 14.82 -42.75 -52.72
N LEU A 419 15.76 -43.70 -52.57
CA LEU A 419 15.80 -44.91 -53.40
C LEU A 419 14.56 -45.80 -53.17
N PRO A 420 14.22 -46.68 -54.13
CA PRO A 420 13.03 -47.51 -54.01
C PRO A 420 13.03 -48.39 -52.75
N ASP A 421 11.88 -48.47 -52.08
CA ASP A 421 11.65 -49.25 -50.85
C ASP A 421 12.18 -50.69 -50.90
N LYS A 422 12.12 -51.34 -52.07
CA LYS A 422 12.61 -52.70 -52.28
C LYS A 422 14.12 -52.81 -52.06
N HIS A 423 14.87 -51.76 -52.42
CA HIS A 423 16.32 -51.69 -52.24
C HIS A 423 16.67 -51.53 -50.76
N VAL A 424 15.98 -50.61 -50.06
CA VAL A 424 16.19 -50.39 -48.62
C VAL A 424 15.81 -51.64 -47.82
N ARG A 425 14.71 -52.32 -48.16
CA ARG A 425 14.32 -53.58 -47.49
C ARG A 425 15.36 -54.67 -47.65
N ARG A 426 15.95 -54.82 -48.83
CA ARG A 426 17.03 -55.80 -49.05
C ARG A 426 18.25 -55.49 -48.17
N LEU A 427 18.65 -54.22 -48.08
CA LEU A 427 19.76 -53.82 -47.20
C LEU A 427 19.45 -54.07 -45.72
N LEU A 428 18.19 -53.87 -45.30
CA LEU A 428 17.75 -54.19 -43.94
C LEU A 428 17.66 -55.70 -43.68
N ASP A 429 17.29 -56.50 -44.68
CA ASP A 429 17.30 -57.97 -44.58
C ASP A 429 18.73 -58.50 -44.45
N ASP A 430 19.66 -57.99 -45.27
CA ASP A 430 21.09 -58.31 -45.16
C ASP A 430 21.66 -57.91 -43.79
N ALA A 431 21.32 -56.70 -43.30
CA ALA A 431 21.71 -56.25 -41.97
C ALA A 431 21.13 -57.12 -40.86
N THR A 432 19.88 -57.58 -41.02
CA THR A 432 19.23 -58.49 -40.07
C THR A 432 19.98 -59.81 -40.00
N ALA A 433 20.41 -60.37 -41.14
CA ALA A 433 21.18 -61.62 -41.16
C ALA A 433 22.53 -61.49 -40.46
N GLU A 434 23.30 -60.42 -40.74
CA GLU A 434 24.61 -60.21 -40.11
C GLU A 434 24.48 -59.97 -38.58
N LEU A 435 23.42 -59.29 -38.14
CA LEU A 435 23.14 -59.10 -36.70
C LEU A 435 22.64 -60.38 -36.02
N ASP A 436 21.89 -61.24 -36.71
CA ASP A 436 21.52 -62.57 -36.19
C ASP A 436 22.76 -63.46 -36.02
N ASP A 437 23.67 -63.44 -36.98
CA ASP A 437 24.95 -64.15 -36.89
C ASP A 437 25.81 -63.61 -35.73
N THR A 438 25.83 -62.28 -35.53
CA THR A 438 26.49 -61.66 -34.38
C THR A 438 25.90 -62.15 -33.06
N ALA A 439 24.57 -62.18 -32.93
CA ALA A 439 23.88 -62.65 -31.72
C ALA A 439 24.12 -64.15 -31.43
N ARG A 440 24.24 -64.98 -32.48
CA ARG A 440 24.60 -66.40 -32.33
C ARG A 440 26.03 -66.59 -31.84
N LEU A 441 26.97 -65.78 -32.34
CA LEU A 441 28.38 -65.86 -31.96
C LEU A 441 28.62 -65.37 -30.52
N THR A 442 27.88 -64.36 -30.06
CA THR A 442 27.95 -63.88 -28.66
C THR A 442 27.18 -64.77 -27.69
N GLY A 443 26.32 -65.66 -28.18
CA GLY A 443 25.60 -66.64 -27.37
C GLY A 443 24.43 -66.08 -26.56
N ILE A 444 23.93 -64.89 -26.90
CA ILE A 444 22.83 -64.24 -26.17
C ILE A 444 21.56 -64.24 -27.03
N PRO A 445 20.58 -65.13 -26.77
CA PRO A 445 19.40 -65.31 -27.62
C PRO A 445 18.51 -64.07 -27.73
N GLU A 446 18.51 -63.21 -26.71
CA GLU A 446 17.66 -62.01 -26.63
C GLU A 446 18.06 -60.92 -27.65
N PHE A 447 19.29 -60.96 -28.15
CA PHE A 447 19.79 -60.03 -29.17
C PHE A 447 19.54 -60.50 -30.61
N ARG A 448 18.82 -61.64 -30.79
CA ARG A 448 18.40 -62.04 -32.13
C ARG A 448 17.37 -61.03 -32.67
N PRO A 449 17.55 -60.49 -33.88
CA PRO A 449 16.74 -59.38 -34.39
C PRO A 449 15.23 -59.59 -34.28
N ASP A 450 14.75 -60.80 -34.57
CA ASP A 450 13.32 -61.12 -34.54
C ASP A 450 12.72 -61.05 -33.13
N LEU A 451 13.48 -61.48 -32.11
CA LEU A 451 13.05 -61.44 -30.71
C LEU A 451 13.20 -60.03 -30.13
N TYR A 452 14.31 -59.36 -30.46
CA TYR A 452 14.59 -58.01 -30.00
C TYR A 452 13.58 -56.97 -30.52
N LEU A 453 13.24 -57.06 -31.81
CA LEU A 453 12.24 -56.18 -32.40
C LEU A 453 10.83 -56.46 -31.87
N GLN A 454 10.52 -57.72 -31.52
CA GLN A 454 9.26 -58.04 -30.85
C GLN A 454 9.18 -57.44 -29.45
N GLY A 455 10.25 -57.56 -28.64
CA GLY A 455 10.29 -57.06 -27.26
C GLY A 455 10.29 -55.52 -27.11
N ARG A 456 10.68 -54.77 -28.16
CA ARG A 456 10.60 -53.30 -28.18
C ARG A 456 9.35 -52.73 -28.85
N LEU A 457 8.60 -53.55 -29.58
CA LEU A 457 7.34 -53.16 -30.24
C LEU A 457 6.10 -53.71 -29.53
N SER A 458 6.27 -54.61 -28.55
CA SER A 458 5.30 -54.96 -27.50
C SER A 458 5.39 -53.99 -26.32
#